data_AF-A0A7R9ACX4-F1
#
_entry.id   AF-A0A7R9ACX4-F1
#
_cell.length_a   1.000
_cell.length_b   1.000
_cell.length_c   1.000
_cell.angle_alpha   90.00
_cell.angle_beta   90.00
_cell.angle_gamma   90.00
#
_symmetry.space_group_name_H-M   'P 1'
#
loop_
_entity.id
_entity.type
_entity.pdbx_description
1 polymer ?
#
loop_
_entity_poly.entity_id
_entity_poly.type
_entity_poly.pdbx_seq_one_letter_code
_entity_poly.pdbx_strand_id
1 'polypeptide(L)'
;MGCRKDKRAAEMIALDFRPFSIVNDEGFIRLFRTALPKYKLPSRTYLSENRIPQMSVKAMPQLPSLAHLCKELKRFWKERQVLEQEL
;
A
#
# COMPACT_ATOMS: atom_id res chain seq x y z
N MET A 1 -7.99 -14.89 -2.38
CA MET A 1 -9.10 -13.94 -2.56
C MET A 1 -8.96 -12.85 -1.53
N GLY A 2 -8.94 -11.58 -1.91
CA GLY A 2 -8.97 -10.52 -0.89
C GLY A 2 -10.27 -9.72 -0.96
N CYS A 3 -10.60 -9.06 0.15
CA CYS A 3 -11.86 -8.38 0.38
C CYS A 3 -11.79 -6.85 0.09
N ARG A 4 -12.94 -6.17 0.12
CA ARG A 4 -13.05 -4.71 -0.09
C ARG A 4 -12.18 -3.89 0.87
N LYS A 5 -11.95 -4.40 2.09
CA LYS A 5 -11.11 -3.74 3.12
C LYS A 5 -9.63 -3.74 2.74
N ASP A 6 -9.15 -4.83 2.13
CA ASP A 6 -7.74 -4.92 1.65
C ASP A 6 -7.46 -3.85 0.60
N LYS A 7 -8.45 -3.58 -0.26
CA LYS A 7 -8.34 -2.50 -1.25
C LYS A 7 -8.18 -1.15 -0.57
N ARG A 8 -8.97 -0.84 0.45
CA ARG A 8 -8.87 0.44 1.18
C ARG A 8 -7.57 0.58 1.97
N ALA A 9 -7.10 -0.49 2.60
CA ALA A 9 -5.80 -0.50 3.27
C ALA A 9 -4.66 -0.26 2.27
N ALA A 10 -4.68 -0.96 1.13
CA ALA A 10 -3.75 -0.75 0.04
C ALA A 10 -3.83 0.67 -0.58
N GLU A 11 -5.05 1.24 -0.69
CA GLU A 11 -5.25 2.61 -1.21
C GLU A 11 -4.61 3.63 -0.29
N MET A 12 -4.83 3.52 1.03
CA MET A 12 -4.20 4.41 2.01
C MET A 12 -2.67 4.30 1.95
N ILE A 13 -2.12 3.09 1.97
CA ILE A 13 -0.67 2.88 1.91
C ILE A 13 -0.08 3.51 0.66
N ALA A 14 -0.75 3.34 -0.49
CA ALA A 14 -0.25 3.85 -1.76
C ALA A 14 -0.41 5.36 -1.92
N LEU A 15 -1.54 5.94 -1.51
CA LEU A 15 -1.81 7.37 -1.63
C LEU A 15 -0.96 8.20 -0.66
N ASP A 16 -0.73 7.69 0.54
CA ASP A 16 0.02 8.39 1.59
C ASP A 16 1.52 8.02 1.58
N PHE A 17 1.98 7.29 0.57
CA PHE A 17 3.37 6.81 0.43
C PHE A 17 3.91 6.16 1.71
N ARG A 18 3.09 5.33 2.35
CA ARG A 18 3.49 4.61 3.57
C ARG A 18 4.34 3.39 3.21
N PRO A 19 5.32 3.04 4.07
CA PRO A 19 6.09 1.82 3.87
C PRO A 19 5.17 0.61 3.98
N PHE A 20 5.46 -0.49 3.29
CA PHE A 20 4.60 -1.67 3.41
C PHE A 20 4.67 -2.26 4.83
N SER A 21 5.77 -2.02 5.55
CA SER A 21 5.97 -2.44 6.94
C SER A 21 4.97 -1.84 7.92
N ILE A 22 4.22 -0.79 7.54
CA ILE A 22 3.18 -0.18 8.40
C ILE A 22 2.15 -1.19 8.91
N VAL A 23 1.94 -2.30 8.18
CA VAL A 23 1.05 -3.39 8.62
C VAL A 23 1.55 -4.14 9.85
N ASN A 24 2.82 -3.99 10.20
CA ASN A 24 3.44 -4.53 11.40
C ASN A 24 3.54 -3.50 12.53
N ASP A 25 3.25 -2.22 12.25
CA ASP A 25 3.33 -1.16 13.26
C ASP A 25 2.22 -1.32 14.29
N GLU A 26 2.59 -1.28 15.57
CA GLU A 26 1.66 -1.54 16.67
C GLU A 26 0.47 -0.56 16.66
N GLY A 27 0.73 0.73 16.43
CA GLY A 27 -0.33 1.74 16.36
C GLY A 27 -1.33 1.48 15.24
N PHE A 28 -0.84 1.04 14.08
CA PHE A 28 -1.67 0.70 12.93
C PHE A 28 -2.52 -0.55 13.20
N ILE A 29 -1.91 -1.60 13.78
CA ILE A 29 -2.61 -2.82 14.18
C ILE A 29 -3.69 -2.51 15.21
N ARG A 30 -3.38 -1.71 16.24
CA ARG A 30 -4.34 -1.32 17.29
C ARG A 30 -5.51 -0.54 16.69
N LEU A 31 -5.24 0.42 15.79
CA LEU A 31 -6.29 1.16 15.09
C LEU A 31 -7.26 0.23 14.35
N PHE A 32 -6.72 -0.72 13.57
CA PHE A 32 -7.55 -1.66 12.82
C PHE A 32 -8.29 -2.67 13.71
N ARG A 33 -7.69 -3.12 14.82
CA ARG A 33 -8.37 -3.98 15.79
C ARG A 33 -9.52 -3.27 16.48
N THR A 34 -9.40 -1.98 16.78
CA THR A 34 -10.47 -1.19 17.37
C THR A 34 -11.57 -0.88 16.36
N ALA A 35 -11.21 -0.39 15.18
CA ALA A 35 -12.18 0.02 14.16
C ALA A 35 -12.84 -1.16 13.44
N LEU A 36 -12.11 -2.26 13.23
CA LEU A 36 -12.53 -3.42 12.46
C LEU A 36 -12.10 -4.75 13.14
N PRO A 37 -12.68 -5.12 14.30
CA PRO A 37 -12.16 -6.22 15.15
C PRO A 37 -12.02 -7.59 14.46
N LYS A 38 -12.89 -7.90 13.50
CA LYS A 38 -12.88 -9.18 12.76
C LYS A 38 -12.00 -9.15 11.50
N TYR A 39 -11.43 -8.00 11.16
CA TYR A 39 -10.61 -7.86 9.96
C TYR A 39 -9.18 -8.29 10.24
N LYS A 40 -8.73 -9.32 9.51
CA LYS A 40 -7.33 -9.72 9.51
C LYS A 40 -6.57 -8.82 8.55
N LEU A 41 -5.67 -8.02 9.11
CA LEU A 41 -4.82 -7.14 8.33
C LEU A 41 -3.99 -7.97 7.33
N PRO A 42 -3.95 -7.60 6.05
CA PRO A 42 -3.14 -8.32 5.06
C PRO A 42 -1.65 -8.19 5.38
N SER A 43 -0.88 -9.23 5.05
CA SER A 43 0.56 -9.21 5.23
C SER A 43 1.24 -8.22 4.27
N ARG A 44 2.43 -7.76 4.67
CA ARG A 44 3.30 -6.91 3.86
C ARG A 44 3.48 -7.45 2.45
N THR A 45 3.88 -8.72 2.34
CA THR A 45 4.12 -9.45 1.09
C THR A 45 2.86 -9.51 0.22
N TYR A 46 1.70 -9.79 0.82
CA TYR A 46 0.44 -9.83 0.07
C TYR A 46 0.08 -8.45 -0.51
N LEU A 47 0.29 -7.38 0.26
CA LEU A 47 0.05 -6.02 -0.23
C LEU A 47 1.02 -5.63 -1.34
N SER A 48 2.32 -5.89 -1.17
CA SER A 48 3.37 -5.48 -2.11
C SER A 48 3.34 -6.26 -3.42
N GLU A 49 3.07 -7.57 -3.37
CA GLU A 49 3.17 -8.45 -4.55
C GLU A 49 1.82 -8.64 -5.25
N ASN A 50 0.70 -8.50 -4.53
CA ASN A 50 -0.62 -8.80 -5.08
C ASN A 50 -1.51 -7.55 -5.13
N ARG A 51 -1.79 -6.90 -4.00
CA ARG A 51 -2.87 -5.90 -3.95
C ARG A 51 -2.52 -4.56 -4.57
N ILE A 52 -1.41 -3.96 -4.16
CA ILE A 52 -1.02 -2.64 -4.65
C ILE A 52 -0.66 -2.68 -6.15
N PRO A 53 0.06 -3.70 -6.66
CA PRO A 53 0.28 -3.85 -8.11
C PRO A 53 -1.01 -3.98 -8.93
N GLN A 54 -2.05 -4.64 -8.40
CA GLN A 54 -3.35 -4.74 -9.09
C GLN A 54 -4.11 -3.41 -9.13
N MET A 55 -3.82 -2.49 -8.20
CA MET A 55 -4.48 -1.19 -8.10
C MET A 55 -3.80 -0.09 -8.92
N SER A 56 -2.47 -0.14 -9.02
CA SER A 56 -1.66 0.90 -9.68
C SER A 56 -1.97 1.07 -11.17
N VAL A 57 -2.65 0.10 -11.79
CA VAL A 57 -3.09 0.17 -13.20
C VAL A 57 -4.40 0.95 -13.38
N LYS A 58 -5.23 1.12 -12.34
CA LYS A 58 -6.62 1.64 -12.50
C LYS A 58 -7.03 2.79 -11.58
N ALA A 59 -6.31 3.08 -10.49
CA ALA A 59 -6.84 3.89 -9.38
C ALA A 59 -6.23 5.31 -9.21
N MET A 60 -5.40 5.81 -10.14
CA MET A 60 -4.78 7.15 -10.01
C MET A 60 -5.24 8.17 -11.09
N PRO A 61 -6.54 8.46 -11.28
CA PRO A 61 -6.98 9.44 -12.28
C PRO A 61 -6.83 10.93 -11.86
N GLN A 62 -6.64 11.26 -10.58
CA GLN A 62 -6.63 12.67 -10.10
C GLN A 62 -5.26 13.36 -9.96
N LEU A 63 -4.16 12.74 -10.40
CA LEU A 63 -2.83 13.37 -10.38
C LEU A 63 -2.56 14.07 -11.74
N PRO A 64 -2.33 15.40 -11.78
CA PRO A 64 -2.10 16.12 -13.03
C PRO A 64 -0.80 15.62 -13.72
N SER A 65 -0.92 15.31 -15.01
CA SER A 65 0.13 14.83 -15.94
C SER A 65 0.81 13.49 -15.56
N LEU A 66 0.02 12.43 -15.74
CA LEU A 66 0.27 11.01 -15.40
C LEU A 66 1.56 10.37 -15.95
N ALA A 67 2.22 10.90 -16.97
CA ALA A 67 3.37 10.19 -17.56
C ALA A 67 4.66 10.34 -16.72
N HIS A 68 4.98 11.56 -16.28
CA HIS A 68 6.20 11.81 -15.49
C HIS A 68 6.05 11.31 -14.07
N LEU A 69 4.91 11.56 -13.43
CA LEU A 69 4.67 11.09 -12.06
C LEU A 69 4.51 9.58 -12.01
N CYS A 70 3.90 8.88 -12.99
CA CYS A 70 3.96 7.41 -12.96
C CYS A 70 5.38 6.86 -13.10
N LYS A 71 6.25 7.53 -13.87
CA LYS A 71 7.64 7.09 -14.08
C LYS A 71 8.48 7.33 -12.83
N GLU A 72 8.36 8.53 -12.25
CA GLU A 72 8.95 8.92 -10.97
C GLU A 72 8.41 8.06 -9.84
N LEU A 73 7.09 7.87 -9.73
CA LEU A 73 6.48 7.02 -8.71
C LEU A 73 6.90 5.57 -8.88
N LYS A 74 6.89 4.98 -10.09
CA LYS A 74 7.44 3.63 -10.30
C LYS A 74 8.93 3.56 -9.92
N ARG A 75 9.71 4.61 -10.21
CA ARG A 75 11.11 4.72 -9.81
C ARG A 75 11.24 4.79 -8.28
N PHE A 76 10.54 5.70 -7.63
CA PHE A 76 10.49 5.87 -6.17
C PHE A 76 9.99 4.62 -5.47
N TRP A 77 8.94 3.95 -5.96
CA TRP A 77 8.48 2.68 -5.44
C TRP A 77 9.55 1.60 -5.57
N LYS A 78 10.27 1.54 -6.69
CA LYS A 78 11.36 0.57 -6.91
C LYS A 78 12.57 0.87 -6.02
N GLU A 79 12.98 2.12 -5.91
CA GLU A 79 14.09 2.59 -5.07
C GLU A 79 13.78 2.41 -3.58
N ARG A 80 12.55 2.72 -3.16
CA ARG A 80 12.14 2.63 -1.77
C ARG A 80 11.85 1.20 -1.32
N GLN A 81 11.35 0.34 -2.22
CA GLN A 81 11.24 -1.10 -1.95
C GLN A 81 12.62 -1.74 -1.72
N VAL A 82 13.68 -1.23 -2.35
CA VAL A 82 15.06 -1.65 -2.08
C VAL A 82 15.51 -1.19 -0.70
N LEU A 83 15.26 0.07 -0.34
CA LEU A 83 15.60 0.61 1.00
C LEU A 83 14.86 -0.08 2.15
N GLU A 84 13.61 -0.52 1.92
CA GLU A 84 12.83 -1.27 2.91
C GLU A 84 13.22 -2.76 3.02
N GLN A 85 14.11 -3.28 2.17
CA GLN A 85 14.65 -4.65 2.26
C GLN A 85 16.02 -4.69 2.98
N GLU A 86 16.65 -3.53 3.21
CA GLU A 86 17.97 -3.39 3.84
C GLU A 86 17.88 -3.03 5.34
N LEU A 87 16.67 -2.94 5.90
CA LEU A 87 16.32 -2.62 7.29
C LEU A 87 15.49 -3.75 7.89
#